data_AF-A0A378A133-F1
#
_entry.id   AF-A0A378A133-F1
#
_cell.length_a   1.000
_cell.length_b   1.000
_cell.length_c   1.000
_cell.angle_alpha   90.00
_cell.angle_beta   90.00
_cell.angle_gamma   90.00
#
_symmetry.space_group_name_H-M   'P 1'
#
loop_
_entity.id
_entity.type
_entity.pdbx_description
1 polymer ?
#
loop_
_entity_poly.entity_id
_entity_poly.type
_entity_poly.pdbx_seq_one_letter_code
_entity_poly.pdbx_strand_id
1 'polypeptide(L)'
;MVKTLFEAIILVFLVMYLFLQNMRATLIPTIAVPVVLLGTFAVLSMFGYSINTLTMFGMVLAIGLLVDDAIVVVEKRRTCDG
;
A
#
# COMPACT_ATOMS: atom_id res chain seq x y z
N MET A 1 23.84 11.51 -13.36
CA MET A 1 23.31 10.14 -13.38
C MET A 1 23.38 9.46 -12.01
N VAL A 2 24.58 9.21 -11.46
CA VAL A 2 24.69 8.49 -10.16
C VAL A 2 24.19 9.32 -8.97
N LYS A 3 24.46 10.63 -8.95
CA LYS A 3 23.96 11.55 -7.91
C LYS A 3 22.43 11.64 -7.84
N THR A 4 21.78 11.75 -9.00
CA THR A 4 20.31 11.82 -9.10
C THR A 4 19.64 10.51 -8.68
N LEU A 5 20.27 9.36 -8.97
CA LEU A 5 19.79 8.05 -8.49
C LEU A 5 19.90 7.94 -6.96
N PHE A 6 21.01 8.43 -6.40
CA PHE A 6 21.26 8.40 -4.97
C PHE A 6 20.34 9.36 -4.20
N GLU A 7 20.10 10.57 -4.72
CA GLU A 7 19.13 11.52 -4.18
C GLU A 7 17.70 10.97 -4.23
N ALA A 8 17.30 10.26 -5.30
CA ALA A 8 15.99 9.65 -5.40
C ALA A 8 15.76 8.57 -4.33
N ILE A 9 16.75 7.70 -4.09
CA ILE A 9 16.68 6.66 -3.05
C ILE A 9 16.56 7.30 -1.66
N ILE A 10 17.33 8.35 -1.39
CA ILE A 10 17.29 9.09 -0.12
C ILE A 10 15.93 9.78 0.08
N LEU A 11 15.39 10.43 -0.95
CA LEU A 11 14.10 11.11 -0.87
C LEU A 11 12.94 10.13 -0.66
N VAL A 12 12.95 8.97 -1.31
CA VAL A 12 11.95 7.91 -1.08
C VAL A 12 12.00 7.42 0.37
N PHE A 13 13.21 7.16 0.89
CA PHE A 13 13.38 6.73 2.27
C PHE A 13 12.92 7.80 3.28
N LEU A 14 13.23 9.07 3.00
CA LEU A 14 12.82 10.21 3.82
C LEU A 14 11.30 10.41 3.82
N VAL A 15 10.65 10.32 2.66
CA VAL A 15 9.18 10.43 2.54
C VAL A 15 8.50 9.29 3.30
N MET A 16 8.97 8.05 3.18
CA MET A 16 8.42 6.93 3.95
C MET A 16 8.62 7.10 5.46
N TYR A 17 9.75 7.68 5.90
CA TYR A 17 10.00 7.94 7.31
C TYR A 17 9.17 9.10 7.86
N LEU A 18 9.02 10.18 7.08
CA LEU A 18 8.33 11.42 7.46
C LEU A 18 6.81 11.25 7.53
N PHE A 19 6.21 10.48 6.62
CA PHE A 19 4.76 10.21 6.65
C PHE A 19 4.32 9.49 7.91
N LEU A 20 5.25 8.94 8.68
CA LEU A 20 4.95 7.94 9.69
C LEU A 20 5.01 8.43 11.12
N GLN A 21 6.16 8.94 11.61
CA GLN A 21 6.40 9.30 13.03
C GLN A 21 5.87 8.31 14.12
N ASN A 22 5.33 7.14 13.74
CA ASN A 22 4.64 6.13 14.52
C ASN A 22 4.66 4.82 13.74
N MET A 23 5.63 3.95 14.05
CA MET A 23 5.95 2.72 13.30
C MET A 23 4.79 1.70 13.21
N ARG A 24 3.80 1.78 14.11
CA ARG A 24 2.73 0.76 14.18
C ARG A 24 1.57 1.02 13.23
N ALA A 25 1.29 2.27 12.89
CA ALA A 25 0.13 2.65 12.07
C ALA A 25 0.31 2.30 10.59
N THR A 26 1.54 2.06 10.19
CA THR A 26 1.96 2.17 8.80
C THR A 26 2.67 0.94 8.30
N LEU A 27 3.16 0.11 9.21
CA LEU A 27 3.46 -1.29 8.91
C LEU A 27 2.26 -2.02 8.28
N ILE A 28 1.03 -1.67 8.69
CA ILE A 28 -0.19 -2.32 8.19
C ILE A 28 -0.37 -2.09 6.68
N PRO A 29 -0.49 -0.84 6.18
CA PRO A 29 -0.63 -0.61 4.74
C PRO A 29 0.62 -1.02 3.94
N THR A 30 1.84 -0.87 4.48
CA THR A 30 3.07 -1.27 3.78
C THR A 30 3.14 -2.77 3.49
N ILE A 31 2.58 -3.62 4.37
CA ILE A 31 2.53 -5.08 4.16
C ILE A 31 1.26 -5.47 3.40
N ALA A 32 0.12 -4.83 3.66
CA ALA A 32 -1.14 -5.19 3.03
C ALA A 32 -1.16 -4.92 1.51
N VAL A 33 -0.59 -3.80 1.05
CA VAL A 33 -0.52 -3.46 -0.38
C VAL A 33 0.20 -4.53 -1.22
N PRO A 34 1.43 -4.97 -0.89
CA PRO A 34 2.11 -6.02 -1.66
C PRO A 34 1.42 -7.38 -1.56
N VAL A 35 0.86 -7.74 -0.38
CA VAL A 35 0.13 -9.01 -0.22
C VAL A 35 -1.11 -9.07 -1.13
N VAL A 36 -1.86 -7.97 -1.22
CA VAL A 36 -3.08 -7.89 -2.02
C VAL A 36 -2.76 -7.89 -3.51
N LEU A 37 -1.71 -7.18 -3.95
CA LEU A 37 -1.25 -7.23 -5.32
C LEU A 37 -0.87 -8.66 -5.72
N LEU A 38 -0.05 -9.34 -4.93
CA LEU A 38 0.34 -10.73 -5.18
C LEU A 38 -0.87 -11.67 -5.22
N GLY A 39 -1.82 -11.51 -4.29
CA GLY A 39 -3.06 -12.28 -4.29
C GLY A 39 -3.92 -12.04 -5.54
N THR A 40 -4.03 -10.78 -5.97
CA THR A 40 -4.79 -10.41 -7.17
C THR A 40 -4.16 -10.99 -8.42
N PHE A 41 -2.83 -10.89 -8.58
CA PHE A 41 -2.12 -11.52 -9.70
C PHE A 41 -2.23 -13.05 -9.68
N ALA A 42 -2.15 -13.68 -8.51
CA ALA A 42 -2.30 -15.13 -8.37
C ALA A 42 -3.70 -15.61 -8.81
N VAL A 43 -4.75 -14.91 -8.36
CA VAL A 43 -6.14 -15.24 -8.73
C VAL A 43 -6.37 -14.98 -10.22
N LEU A 44 -5.96 -13.84 -10.78
CA LEU A 44 -6.10 -13.59 -12.22
C LEU A 44 -5.38 -14.65 -13.06
N SER A 45 -4.16 -15.04 -12.65
CA SER A 45 -3.40 -16.09 -13.35
C SER A 45 -4.07 -17.46 -13.25
N MET A 46 -4.71 -17.80 -12.14
CA MET A 46 -5.41 -19.08 -11.96
C MET A 46 -6.70 -19.16 -12.77
N PHE A 47 -7.42 -18.05 -12.92
CA PHE A 47 -8.64 -17.96 -13.74
C PHE A 47 -8.35 -17.67 -15.22
N GLY A 48 -7.08 -17.46 -15.61
CA GLY A 48 -6.69 -17.17 -16.99
C GLY A 48 -7.17 -15.80 -17.50
N TYR A 49 -7.46 -14.86 -16.60
CA TYR A 49 -7.90 -13.52 -16.97
C TYR A 49 -6.71 -12.63 -17.32
N SER A 50 -6.84 -11.94 -18.46
CA SER A 50 -5.85 -10.96 -18.91
C SER A 50 -6.03 -9.61 -18.21
N ILE A 51 -4.92 -8.91 -17.96
CA ILE A 51 -4.95 -7.57 -17.38
C ILE A 51 -5.49 -6.60 -18.44
N ASN A 52 -6.74 -6.17 -18.26
CA ASN A 52 -7.43 -5.20 -19.10
C ASN A 52 -7.84 -3.97 -18.28
N THR A 53 -8.36 -2.95 -18.95
CA THR A 53 -8.78 -1.70 -18.31
C THR A 53 -9.82 -1.89 -17.20
N LEU A 54 -10.71 -2.89 -17.33
CA LEU A 54 -11.69 -3.23 -16.28
C LEU A 54 -11.01 -3.79 -15.02
N THR A 55 -10.09 -4.74 -15.18
CA THR A 55 -9.33 -5.32 -14.05
C THR A 55 -8.38 -4.31 -13.40
N MET A 56 -7.78 -3.41 -14.18
CA MET A 56 -6.97 -2.31 -13.64
C MET A 56 -7.82 -1.34 -12.82
N PHE A 57 -9.01 -0.98 -13.31
CA PHE A 57 -9.93 -0.12 -12.57
C PHE A 57 -10.40 -0.78 -11.26
N GLY A 58 -10.73 -2.07 -11.33
CA GLY A 58 -11.07 -2.88 -10.15
C GLY A 58 -9.94 -2.95 -9.12
N MET A 59 -8.68 -3.13 -9.56
CA MET A 59 -7.52 -3.12 -8.68
C MET A 59 -7.35 -1.78 -7.96
N VAL A 60 -7.50 -0.64 -8.66
CA VAL A 60 -7.38 0.68 -8.03
C VAL A 60 -8.47 0.90 -6.96
N LEU A 61 -9.72 0.54 -7.25
CA LEU A 61 -10.81 0.63 -6.27
C LEU A 61 -10.59 -0.30 -5.07
N ALA A 62 -10.14 -1.54 -5.31
CA ALA A 62 -9.85 -2.50 -4.26
C ALA A 62 -8.72 -2.01 -3.33
N ILE A 63 -7.67 -1.39 -3.88
CA ILE A 63 -6.59 -0.80 -3.08
C ILE A 63 -7.11 0.38 -2.25
N GLY A 64 -7.98 1.23 -2.79
CA GLY A 64 -8.60 2.34 -2.04
C GLY A 64 -9.37 1.84 -0.82
N LEU A 65 -10.28 0.88 -1.02
CA LEU A 65 -11.05 0.25 0.06
C LEU A 65 -10.16 -0.42 1.12
N LEU A 66 -9.08 -1.08 0.70
CA LEU A 66 -8.15 -1.76 1.60
C LEU A 66 -7.36 -0.76 2.47
N VAL A 67 -6.94 0.36 1.88
CA VAL A 67 -6.24 1.42 2.60
C VAL A 67 -7.19 2.10 3.59
N ASP A 68 -8.45 2.33 3.22
CA ASP A 68 -9.46 2.90 4.11
C ASP A 68 -9.71 2.01 5.34
N ASP A 69 -9.85 0.70 5.17
CA ASP A 69 -9.99 -0.25 6.28
C ASP A 69 -8.75 -0.27 7.19
N ALA A 70 -7.56 -0.27 6.58
CA ALA A 70 -6.29 -0.21 7.32
C ALA A 70 -6.14 1.08 8.13
N ILE A 71 -6.64 2.22 7.63
CA ILE A 71 -6.64 3.50 8.33
C ILE A 71 -7.65 3.49 9.49
N VAL A 72 -8.88 3.02 9.25
CA VAL A 72 -9.92 2.97 10.29
C VAL A 72 -9.50 2.11 11.48
N VAL A 73 -8.86 0.96 11.24
CA VAL A 73 -8.38 0.08 12.33
C VAL A 73 -7.30 0.74 13.18
N VAL A 74 -6.45 1.55 12.55
CA VAL A 74 -5.39 2.32 13.21
C VAL A 74 -5.97 3.49 14.00
N GLU A 75 -6.96 4.18 13.43
CA GLU A 75 -7.58 5.33 14.07
C GLU A 75 -8.35 4.91 15.33
N LYS A 76 -9.08 3.79 15.29
CA LYS A 76 -9.74 3.22 16.48
C LYS A 76 -8.78 2.91 17.61
N ARG A 77 -7.53 2.52 17.30
CA ARG A 77 -6.49 2.32 18.32
C ARG A 77 -5.97 3.62 18.94
N ARG A 78 -6.13 4.78 18.30
CA ARG A 78 -5.83 6.08 18.92
C ARG A 78 -6.97 6.63 19.78
N THR A 79 -8.23 6.33 19.45
CA THR A 79 -9.39 6.90 20.16
C THR A 79 -9.65 6.26 21.54
N CYS A 80 -9.22 5.01 21.78
CA CYS A 80 -9.35 4.36 23.08
C CYS A 80 -8.15 4.56 24.03
N ASP A 81 -7.17 5.38 23.64
CA ASP A 81 -6.00 5.75 24.46
C ASP A 81 -6.17 7.13 25.15
N GLY A 82 -7.39 7.70 25.12
CA GLY A 82 -7.73 9.00 25.70
C GLY A 82 -9.03 8.97 26.51
#